data_AF-A0AAW9SP18-F1
#
_entry.id   AF-A0AAW9SP18-F1
#
_cell.length_a   1.000
_cell.length_b   1.000
_cell.length_c   1.000
_cell.angle_alpha   90.00
_cell.angle_beta   90.00
_cell.angle_gamma   90.00
#
_symmetry.space_group_name_H-M   'P 1'
#
loop_
_entity.id
_entity.type
_entity.pdbx_description
1 polymer ?
#
loop_
_entity_poly.entity_id
_entity_poly.type
_entity_poly.pdbx_seq_one_letter_code
_entity_poly.pdbx_strand_id
1 'polypeptide(L)'
;MKTSLRPVARRMVIPAARWDKTSGRKSWTLATLTALKTHATVLPDIVPRDIAEYCPAYPHAPREVREAFWVGLTSALAWHESTHRPGAVGGGGKWYGLTQILPATARGYGCKARSGEALKDPEDNLSCALRIMAKTVKRDRVISAGMRGVAADWGPFHSAKKRADMKAWTRKQPYCSGLFSSLKPVARPDHIGPEPQSPATRPEMIAKKPGLNAAEIISTQSHARF
;
A
#
# COMPACT_ATOMS: atom_id res chain seq x y z
N MET A 1 13.21 -31.39 5.50
CA MET A 1 12.15 -30.65 4.76
C MET A 1 12.56 -30.55 3.29
N LYS A 2 11.74 -31.02 2.34
CA LYS A 2 12.03 -30.88 0.89
C LYS A 2 11.54 -29.51 0.42
N THR A 3 12.44 -28.61 0.05
CA THR A 3 12.11 -27.34 -0.59
C THR A 3 11.60 -27.61 -2.01
N SER A 4 10.36 -27.20 -2.31
CA SER A 4 9.80 -27.33 -3.66
C SER A 4 10.53 -26.39 -4.63
N LEU A 5 10.93 -26.91 -5.79
CA LEU A 5 11.53 -26.13 -6.89
C LEU A 5 10.48 -25.37 -7.73
N ARG A 6 9.18 -25.48 -7.40
CA ARG A 6 8.13 -24.77 -8.14
C ARG A 6 8.18 -23.28 -7.78
N PRO A 7 8.15 -22.37 -8.77
CA PRO A 7 8.05 -20.93 -8.51
C PRO A 7 6.83 -20.64 -7.63
N VAL A 8 7.05 -19.98 -6.49
CA VAL A 8 5.95 -19.47 -5.68
C VAL A 8 5.24 -18.40 -6.51
N ALA A 9 3.97 -18.61 -6.82
CA ALA A 9 3.16 -17.63 -7.54
C ALA A 9 3.13 -16.33 -6.75
N ARG A 10 3.85 -15.30 -7.23
CA ARG A 10 3.79 -13.97 -6.65
C ARG A 10 2.38 -13.43 -6.90
N ARG A 11 1.57 -13.29 -5.86
CA ARG A 11 0.32 -12.52 -5.93
C ARG A 11 0.71 -11.06 -6.22
N MET A 12 0.70 -10.69 -7.50
CA MET A 12 0.88 -9.29 -7.90
C MET A 12 -0.42 -8.56 -7.59
N VAL A 13 -0.44 -7.82 -6.48
CA VAL A 13 -1.53 -6.91 -6.17
C VAL A 13 -1.35 -5.68 -7.06
N ILE A 14 -2.25 -5.50 -8.03
CA ILE A 14 -2.29 -4.27 -8.84
C ILE A 14 -2.89 -3.17 -7.95
N PRO A 15 -2.12 -2.12 -7.61
CA PRO A 15 -2.61 -1.06 -6.74
C PRO A 15 -3.66 -0.21 -7.45
N ALA A 16 -4.60 0.32 -6.67
CA ALA A 16 -5.60 1.26 -7.17
C ALA A 16 -4.94 2.51 -7.76
N ALA A 17 -5.31 2.83 -8.99
CA ALA A 17 -4.87 3.99 -9.73
C ALA A 17 -6.08 4.79 -10.22
N ARG A 18 -5.94 6.11 -10.30
CA ARG A 18 -7.05 7.02 -10.68
C ARG A 18 -7.60 6.74 -12.06
N TRP A 19 -6.79 6.13 -12.92
CA TRP A 19 -7.14 5.79 -14.28
C TRP A 19 -7.94 4.49 -14.43
N ASP A 20 -8.12 3.69 -13.36
CA ASP A 20 -8.74 2.36 -13.42
C ASP A 20 -10.22 2.36 -13.85
N LYS A 21 -10.91 3.52 -13.80
CA LYS A 21 -12.30 3.67 -14.26
C LYS A 21 -12.47 3.57 -15.78
N THR A 22 -11.39 3.57 -16.54
CA THR A 22 -11.41 3.40 -17.99
C THR A 22 -10.80 2.04 -18.31
N SER A 23 -11.57 1.15 -18.94
CA SER A 23 -11.09 -0.17 -19.37
C SER A 23 -9.78 -0.04 -20.17
N GLY A 24 -8.82 -0.94 -19.93
CA GLY A 24 -7.56 -1.03 -20.68
C GLY A 24 -6.30 -0.47 -20.02
N ARG A 25 -6.37 0.10 -18.81
CA ARG A 25 -5.24 0.84 -18.21
C ARG A 25 -4.42 0.07 -17.16
N LYS A 26 -4.66 -1.24 -17.03
CA LYS A 26 -3.83 -2.12 -16.20
C LYS A 26 -2.37 -2.11 -16.66
N SER A 27 -2.12 -2.04 -17.96
CA SER A 27 -0.75 -1.99 -18.50
C SER A 27 0.00 -0.74 -18.05
N TRP A 28 -0.69 0.40 -17.84
CA TRP A 28 -0.09 1.63 -17.32
C TRP A 28 0.38 1.47 -15.87
N THR A 29 -0.44 0.81 -15.04
CA THR A 29 -0.05 0.44 -13.68
C THR A 29 1.15 -0.50 -13.69
N LEU A 30 1.16 -1.51 -14.56
CA LEU A 30 2.28 -2.45 -14.70
C LEU A 30 3.56 -1.77 -15.20
N ALA A 31 3.47 -0.86 -16.17
CA ALA A 31 4.59 -0.07 -16.66
C ALA A 31 5.18 0.83 -15.56
N THR A 32 4.31 1.46 -14.76
CA THR A 32 4.72 2.28 -13.62
C THR A 32 5.41 1.44 -12.54
N LEU A 33 4.85 0.28 -12.18
CA LEU A 33 5.48 -0.66 -11.26
C LEU A 33 6.82 -1.18 -11.79
N THR A 34 6.92 -1.45 -13.09
CA THR A 34 8.17 -1.88 -13.72
C THR A 34 9.23 -0.79 -13.62
N ALA A 35 8.87 0.47 -13.87
CA ALA A 35 9.79 1.59 -13.68
C ALA A 35 10.26 1.72 -12.22
N LEU A 36 9.35 1.58 -11.25
CA LEU A 36 9.64 1.61 -9.81
C LEU A 36 10.53 0.44 -9.34
N LYS A 37 10.59 -0.66 -10.09
CA LYS A 37 11.46 -1.81 -9.82
C LYS A 37 12.78 -1.78 -10.59
N THR A 38 12.94 -0.82 -11.51
CA THR A 38 14.11 -0.69 -12.37
C THR A 38 14.75 0.69 -12.20
N HIS A 39 14.57 1.61 -13.15
CA HIS A 39 15.28 2.90 -13.16
C HIS A 39 14.75 3.94 -12.17
N ALA A 40 13.60 3.71 -11.55
CA ALA A 40 13.02 4.58 -10.52
C ALA A 40 13.01 3.92 -9.12
N THR A 41 13.86 2.91 -8.91
CA THR A 41 13.93 2.13 -7.66
C THR A 41 14.16 2.96 -6.39
N VAL A 42 14.77 4.14 -6.51
CA VAL A 42 15.02 5.01 -5.36
C VAL A 42 13.74 5.65 -4.81
N LEU A 43 12.66 5.76 -5.60
CA LEU A 43 11.45 6.48 -5.19
C LEU A 43 10.77 5.86 -3.97
N PRO A 44 10.48 4.54 -3.92
CA PRO A 44 9.92 3.89 -2.74
C PRO A 44 10.83 3.90 -1.49
N ASP A 45 12.14 4.06 -1.69
CA ASP A 45 13.11 4.00 -0.59
C ASP A 45 13.25 5.36 0.13
N ILE A 46 12.84 6.44 -0.52
CA ILE A 46 12.84 7.79 0.05
C ILE A 46 11.54 7.98 0.85
N VAL A 47 11.65 8.57 2.04
CA VAL A 47 10.51 9.15 2.76
C VAL A 47 10.55 10.68 2.53
N PRO A 48 9.70 11.25 1.64
CA PRO A 48 9.65 12.70 1.43
C PRO A 48 9.23 13.43 2.70
N ARG A 49 9.77 14.63 2.94
CA ARG A 49 9.44 15.41 4.17
C ARG A 49 7.96 15.79 4.26
N ASP A 50 7.30 15.97 3.13
CA ASP A 50 5.89 16.33 2.98
C ASP A 50 4.97 15.12 2.79
N ILE A 51 5.48 13.89 2.96
CA ILE A 51 4.72 12.67 2.67
C ILE A 51 3.46 12.54 3.52
N ALA A 52 3.45 13.05 4.75
CA ALA A 52 2.29 13.00 5.64
C ALA A 52 1.06 13.72 5.06
N GLU A 53 1.29 14.72 4.19
CA GLU A 53 0.22 15.43 3.50
C GLU A 53 -0.42 14.60 2.38
N TYR A 54 0.32 13.65 1.81
CA TYR A 54 -0.11 12.82 0.69
C TYR A 54 -0.52 11.40 1.12
N CYS A 55 0.18 10.82 2.09
CA CYS A 55 0.08 9.42 2.50
C CYS A 55 0.66 9.22 3.92
N PRO A 56 -0.14 9.42 4.99
CA PRO A 56 0.35 9.34 6.37
C PRO A 56 0.99 8.00 6.74
N ALA A 57 0.49 6.89 6.20
CA ALA A 57 1.00 5.56 6.52
C ALA A 57 2.31 5.20 5.79
N TYR A 58 2.75 6.02 4.84
CA TYR A 58 3.91 5.72 3.98
C TYR A 58 5.22 5.42 4.72
N PRO A 59 5.61 6.13 5.80
CA PRO A 59 6.88 5.87 6.50
C PRO A 59 6.98 4.45 7.06
N HIS A 60 5.85 3.86 7.44
CA HIS A 60 5.78 2.51 8.02
C HIS A 60 5.36 1.43 7.01
N ALA A 61 5.08 1.84 5.78
CA ALA A 61 4.63 0.95 4.72
C ALA A 61 5.78 0.06 4.21
N PRO A 62 5.52 -1.23 3.94
CA PRO A 62 6.47 -2.07 3.21
C PRO A 62 6.65 -1.54 1.79
N ARG A 63 7.73 -1.97 1.13
CA ARG A 63 8.18 -1.37 -0.13
C ARG A 63 7.11 -1.44 -1.23
N GLU A 64 6.37 -2.54 -1.33
CA GLU A 64 5.29 -2.75 -2.31
C GLU A 64 4.13 -1.76 -2.12
N VAL A 65 3.84 -1.38 -0.88
CA VAL A 65 2.82 -0.39 -0.54
C VAL A 65 3.32 1.03 -0.86
N ARG A 66 4.63 1.28 -0.69
CA ARG A 66 5.26 2.53 -1.13
C ARG A 66 5.29 2.66 -2.66
N GLU A 67 5.49 1.56 -3.38
CA GLU A 67 5.32 1.52 -4.85
C GLU A 67 3.88 1.86 -5.24
N ALA A 68 2.89 1.30 -4.55
CA ALA A 68 1.47 1.59 -4.79
C ALA A 68 1.13 3.08 -4.65
N PHE A 69 1.73 3.76 -3.67
CA PHE A 69 1.60 5.21 -3.54
C PHE A 69 2.12 5.96 -4.77
N TRP A 70 3.30 5.60 -5.28
CA TRP A 70 3.88 6.27 -6.45
C TRP A 70 3.07 6.03 -7.73
N VAL A 71 2.47 4.84 -7.90
CA VAL A 71 1.46 4.59 -8.94
C VAL A 71 0.29 5.55 -8.76
N GLY A 72 -0.25 5.62 -7.54
CA GLY A 72 -1.37 6.50 -7.19
C GLY A 72 -1.11 7.96 -7.52
N LEU A 73 0.00 8.52 -7.03
CA LEU A 73 0.39 9.90 -7.25
C LEU A 73 0.55 10.19 -8.75
N THR A 74 1.24 9.31 -9.49
CA THR A 74 1.44 9.46 -10.95
C THR A 74 0.10 9.45 -11.69
N SER A 75 -0.84 8.60 -11.27
CA SER A 75 -2.18 8.55 -11.84
C SER A 75 -3.02 9.78 -11.54
N ALA A 76 -2.87 10.38 -10.37
CA ALA A 76 -3.52 11.63 -10.01
C ALA A 76 -2.91 12.81 -10.79
N LEU A 77 -1.59 12.83 -10.99
CA LEU A 77 -0.91 13.81 -11.84
C LEU A 77 -1.39 13.72 -13.30
N ALA A 78 -1.39 12.52 -13.89
CA ALA A 78 -1.81 12.32 -15.28
C ALA A 78 -3.26 12.78 -15.54
N TRP A 79 -4.13 12.72 -14.52
CA TRP A 79 -5.48 13.29 -14.61
C TRP A 79 -5.45 14.81 -14.80
N HIS A 80 -4.61 15.51 -14.04
CA HIS A 80 -4.51 16.97 -14.07
C HIS A 80 -3.72 17.53 -15.24
N GLU A 81 -2.90 16.68 -15.87
CA GLU A 81 -2.11 17.01 -17.06
C GLU A 81 -2.87 16.74 -18.36
N SER A 82 -3.47 15.55 -18.51
CA SER A 82 -4.06 15.11 -19.78
C SER A 82 -5.50 14.63 -19.68
N THR A 83 -6.06 14.54 -18.47
CA THR A 83 -7.33 13.83 -18.22
C THR A 83 -7.21 12.37 -18.67
N HIS A 84 -6.02 11.79 -18.48
CA HIS A 84 -5.66 10.43 -18.92
C HIS A 84 -5.78 10.18 -20.43
N ARG A 85 -5.53 11.19 -21.27
CA ARG A 85 -5.50 11.05 -22.74
C ARG A 85 -4.06 10.88 -23.22
N PRO A 86 -3.66 9.67 -23.69
CA PRO A 86 -2.29 9.43 -24.12
C PRO A 86 -1.89 10.22 -25.37
N GLY A 87 -2.84 10.55 -26.26
CA GLY A 87 -2.59 11.40 -27.42
C GLY A 87 -2.56 12.91 -27.13
N ALA A 88 -2.68 13.35 -25.87
CA ALA A 88 -2.78 14.76 -25.53
C ALA A 88 -1.50 15.52 -25.90
N VAL A 89 -1.68 16.68 -26.56
CA VAL A 89 -0.61 17.62 -26.87
C VAL A 89 -0.99 18.99 -26.32
N GLY A 90 -0.20 19.51 -25.38
CA GLY A 90 -0.48 20.76 -24.67
C GLY A 90 0.48 21.89 -25.00
N GLY A 91 0.13 23.07 -24.46
CA GLY A 91 0.91 24.31 -24.51
C GLY A 91 1.46 24.67 -25.90
N GLY A 92 0.56 24.73 -26.88
CA GLY A 92 0.90 25.12 -28.24
C GLY A 92 1.74 24.10 -29.00
N GLY A 93 1.60 22.80 -28.69
CA GLY A 93 2.28 21.73 -29.44
C GLY A 93 3.59 21.26 -28.82
N LYS A 94 3.91 21.60 -27.57
CA LYS A 94 5.23 21.36 -26.96
C LYS A 94 5.28 20.19 -25.98
N TRP A 95 4.18 19.91 -25.28
CA TRP A 95 4.14 18.90 -24.23
C TRP A 95 3.24 17.73 -24.62
N TYR A 96 3.66 16.50 -24.33
CA TYR A 96 3.06 15.31 -24.92
C TYR A 96 2.70 14.26 -23.87
N GLY A 97 1.62 13.54 -24.15
CA GLY A 97 1.24 12.33 -23.45
C GLY A 97 0.56 12.54 -22.11
N LEU A 98 0.48 11.44 -21.34
CA LEU A 98 -0.26 11.37 -20.09
C LEU A 98 0.18 12.40 -19.06
N THR A 99 1.49 12.64 -18.98
CA THR A 99 2.12 13.55 -18.00
C THR A 99 2.72 14.80 -18.63
N GLN A 100 2.37 15.10 -19.90
CA GLN A 100 2.74 16.33 -20.60
C GLN A 100 4.26 16.63 -20.55
N ILE A 101 5.06 15.71 -21.09
CA ILE A 101 6.53 15.83 -21.11
C ILE A 101 6.98 16.55 -22.39
N LEU A 102 7.95 17.47 -22.26
CA LEU A 102 8.64 18.09 -23.38
C LEU A 102 9.71 17.12 -23.94
N PRO A 103 9.83 16.93 -25.28
CA PRO A 103 10.82 16.03 -25.86
C PRO A 103 12.28 16.37 -25.47
N ALA A 104 12.61 17.65 -25.33
CA ALA A 104 13.94 18.08 -24.88
C ALA A 104 14.24 17.61 -23.44
N THR A 105 13.27 17.74 -22.53
CA THR A 105 13.37 17.21 -21.16
C THR A 105 13.57 15.70 -21.17
N ALA A 106 12.76 14.96 -21.96
CA ALA A 106 12.89 13.52 -22.07
C ALA A 106 14.30 13.09 -22.53
N ARG A 107 14.89 13.81 -23.49
CA ARG A 107 16.28 13.59 -23.92
C ARG A 107 17.29 13.91 -22.81
N GLY A 108 17.13 15.04 -22.11
CA GLY A 108 18.01 15.46 -21.02
C GLY A 108 18.05 14.46 -19.86
N TYR A 109 16.92 13.82 -19.57
CA TYR A 109 16.83 12.73 -18.58
C TYR A 109 17.14 11.34 -19.15
N GLY A 110 17.51 11.25 -20.43
CA GLY A 110 17.90 10.02 -21.10
C GLY A 110 16.76 9.02 -21.28
N CYS A 111 15.50 9.46 -21.36
CA CYS A 111 14.33 8.60 -21.57
C CYS A 111 14.39 7.81 -22.90
N LYS A 112 13.64 6.71 -22.97
CA LYS A 112 13.44 5.91 -24.19
C LYS A 112 12.64 6.69 -25.24
N ALA A 113 11.46 7.20 -24.86
CA ALA A 113 10.72 8.15 -25.69
C ALA A 113 11.44 9.51 -25.72
N ARG A 114 11.86 9.93 -26.93
CA ARG A 114 12.68 11.15 -27.15
C ARG A 114 12.07 12.15 -28.13
N SER A 115 10.92 11.81 -28.71
CA SER A 115 10.14 12.63 -29.64
C SER A 115 8.72 12.83 -29.10
N GLY A 116 8.01 13.83 -29.64
CA GLY A 116 6.61 14.07 -29.26
C GLY A 116 5.71 12.87 -29.55
N GLU A 117 5.91 12.23 -30.71
CA GLU A 117 5.15 11.03 -31.09
C GLU A 117 5.43 9.84 -30.16
N ALA A 118 6.71 9.58 -29.86
CA ALA A 118 7.07 8.52 -28.91
C ALA A 118 6.51 8.77 -27.50
N LEU A 119 6.35 10.04 -27.10
CA LEU A 119 5.77 10.41 -25.81
C LEU A 119 4.25 10.26 -25.76
N LYS A 120 3.57 10.00 -26.88
CA LYS A 120 2.15 9.62 -26.88
C LYS A 120 1.94 8.16 -26.50
N ASP A 121 2.97 7.33 -26.54
CA ASP A 121 2.91 6.00 -25.94
C ASP A 121 2.78 6.14 -24.41
N PRO A 122 1.69 5.64 -23.81
CA PRO A 122 1.43 5.87 -22.39
C PRO A 122 2.47 5.21 -21.48
N GLU A 123 3.00 4.06 -21.86
CA GLU A 123 3.92 3.28 -21.01
C GLU A 123 5.31 3.91 -21.00
N ASP A 124 5.81 4.32 -22.17
CA ASP A 124 7.06 5.06 -22.29
C ASP A 124 6.97 6.46 -21.66
N ASN A 125 5.80 7.12 -21.75
CA ASN A 125 5.56 8.41 -21.09
C ASN A 125 5.63 8.28 -19.56
N LEU A 126 4.92 7.30 -18.97
CA LEU A 126 4.91 7.04 -17.52
C LEU A 126 6.29 6.58 -17.04
N SER A 127 6.96 5.72 -17.81
CA SER A 127 8.33 5.28 -17.55
C SER A 127 9.30 6.48 -17.49
N CYS A 128 9.18 7.43 -18.43
CA CYS A 128 9.97 8.66 -18.43
C CYS A 128 9.63 9.58 -17.25
N ALA A 129 8.35 9.75 -16.93
CA ALA A 129 7.92 10.54 -15.77
C ALA A 129 8.57 10.02 -14.48
N LEU A 130 8.55 8.70 -14.26
CA LEU A 130 9.15 8.06 -13.09
C LEU A 130 10.68 8.24 -13.04
N ARG A 131 11.36 8.28 -14.20
CA ARG A 131 12.79 8.59 -14.28
C ARG A 131 13.09 10.02 -13.82
N ILE A 132 12.30 10.98 -14.29
CA ILE A 132 12.43 12.40 -13.90
C ILE A 132 12.17 12.55 -12.39
N MET A 133 11.05 12.02 -11.89
CA MET A 133 10.70 12.04 -10.46
C MET A 133 11.79 11.41 -9.60
N ALA A 134 12.35 10.27 -10.01
CA ALA A 134 13.42 9.60 -9.27
C ALA A 134 14.66 10.49 -9.10
N LYS A 135 14.97 11.34 -10.09
CA LYS A 135 16.07 12.31 -9.99
C LYS A 135 15.71 13.47 -9.08
N THR A 136 14.56 14.11 -9.29
CA THR A 136 14.19 15.34 -8.57
C THR A 136 13.81 15.08 -7.11
N VAL A 137 13.05 14.01 -6.82
CA VAL A 137 12.69 13.64 -5.44
C VAL A 137 13.91 13.16 -4.66
N LYS A 138 14.85 12.44 -5.29
CA LYS A 138 16.12 12.08 -4.65
C LYS A 138 16.92 13.33 -4.26
N ARG A 139 17.01 14.31 -5.17
CA ARG A 139 17.70 15.59 -4.94
C ARG A 139 17.03 16.39 -3.82
N ASP A 140 15.71 16.50 -3.85
CA ASP A 140 14.99 17.49 -3.05
C ASP A 140 14.36 16.95 -1.76
N ARG A 141 14.15 15.64 -1.68
CA ARG A 141 13.52 14.92 -0.55
C ARG A 141 12.11 15.44 -0.22
N VAL A 142 11.37 15.90 -1.22
CA VAL A 142 9.96 16.32 -1.13
C VAL A 142 9.20 15.85 -2.36
N ILE A 143 7.88 15.75 -2.26
CA ILE A 143 6.98 15.62 -3.39
C ILE A 143 6.78 16.99 -4.04
N SER A 144 6.47 18.03 -3.25
CA SER A 144 6.19 19.37 -3.76
C SER A 144 6.48 20.45 -2.71
N ALA A 145 7.53 21.25 -2.95
CA ALA A 145 7.80 22.48 -2.20
C ALA A 145 8.42 23.53 -3.12
N GLY A 146 7.67 24.55 -3.52
CA GLY A 146 8.09 25.46 -4.60
C GLY A 146 8.41 24.68 -5.87
N MET A 147 9.58 24.93 -6.49
CA MET A 147 10.08 24.22 -7.68
C MET A 147 10.87 22.93 -7.37
N ARG A 148 10.60 22.27 -6.23
CA ARG A 148 11.36 21.11 -5.76
C ARG A 148 10.54 19.81 -5.78
N GLY A 149 11.23 18.69 -5.96
CA GLY A 149 10.62 17.37 -6.03
C GLY A 149 9.91 17.15 -7.36
N VAL A 150 8.72 16.56 -7.32
CA VAL A 150 7.85 16.42 -8.50
C VAL A 150 7.44 17.80 -9.02
N ALA A 151 7.28 18.81 -8.16
CA ALA A 151 6.91 20.16 -8.61
C ALA A 151 7.97 20.87 -9.49
N ALA A 152 9.18 20.31 -9.60
CA ALA A 152 10.22 20.84 -10.48
C ALA A 152 9.84 20.80 -11.97
N ASP A 153 9.10 19.76 -12.40
CA ASP A 153 8.79 19.52 -13.81
C ASP A 153 7.29 19.60 -14.12
N TRP A 154 6.41 19.51 -13.11
CA TRP A 154 4.96 19.38 -13.33
C TRP A 154 4.12 20.54 -12.78
N GLY A 155 3.46 21.25 -13.70
CA GLY A 155 2.62 22.42 -13.47
C GLY A 155 1.47 22.25 -12.46
N PRO A 156 0.72 21.12 -12.43
CA PRO A 156 -0.36 20.88 -11.49
C PRO A 156 0.02 21.01 -10.02
N PHE A 157 1.28 20.80 -9.68
CA PHE A 157 1.77 21.01 -8.31
C PHE A 157 1.85 22.48 -7.91
N HIS A 158 1.79 23.43 -8.84
CA HIS A 158 1.76 24.87 -8.56
C HIS A 158 0.33 25.41 -8.36
N SER A 159 -0.69 24.67 -8.80
CA SER A 159 -2.09 25.01 -8.52
C SER A 159 -2.53 24.47 -7.17
N ALA A 160 -2.89 25.35 -6.23
CA ALA A 160 -3.38 24.94 -4.91
C ALA A 160 -4.57 23.97 -5.00
N LYS A 161 -5.52 24.24 -5.91
CA LYS A 161 -6.70 23.38 -6.16
C LYS A 161 -6.28 21.98 -6.66
N LYS A 162 -5.44 21.90 -7.69
CA LYS A 162 -5.02 20.60 -8.26
C LYS A 162 -4.16 19.81 -7.27
N ARG A 163 -3.25 20.49 -6.57
CA ARG A 163 -2.42 19.88 -5.52
C ARG A 163 -3.26 19.35 -4.36
N ALA A 164 -4.27 20.08 -3.90
CA ALA A 164 -5.20 19.62 -2.87
C ALA A 164 -6.00 18.39 -3.34
N ASP A 165 -6.47 18.37 -4.59
CA ASP A 165 -7.16 17.21 -5.16
C ASP A 165 -6.25 15.98 -5.25
N MET A 166 -4.98 16.13 -5.67
CA MET A 166 -4.03 15.01 -5.70
C MET A 166 -3.79 14.44 -4.30
N LYS A 167 -3.56 15.30 -3.29
CA LYS A 167 -3.43 14.89 -1.89
C LYS A 167 -4.68 14.17 -1.40
N ALA A 168 -5.86 14.75 -1.62
CA ALA A 168 -7.12 14.15 -1.20
C ALA A 168 -7.37 12.79 -1.87
N TRP A 169 -7.00 12.64 -3.14
CA TRP A 169 -7.14 11.39 -3.86
C TRP A 169 -6.20 10.32 -3.32
N THR A 170 -4.90 10.60 -3.13
CA THR A 170 -3.94 9.60 -2.63
C THR A 170 -4.23 9.18 -1.20
N ARG A 171 -4.63 10.12 -0.34
CA ARG A 171 -4.95 9.84 1.08
C ARG A 171 -6.11 8.87 1.26
N LYS A 172 -7.05 8.82 0.31
CA LYS A 172 -8.24 7.94 0.35
C LYS A 172 -7.91 6.48 0.01
N GLN A 173 -6.71 6.20 -0.49
CA GLN A 173 -6.37 4.86 -0.97
C GLN A 173 -5.98 3.91 0.18
N PRO A 174 -6.29 2.60 0.09
CA PRO A 174 -5.97 1.65 1.15
C PRO A 174 -4.49 1.59 1.54
N TYR A 175 -3.59 1.84 0.58
CA TYR A 175 -2.15 1.90 0.83
C TYR A 175 -1.69 3.15 1.61
N CYS A 176 -2.57 4.15 1.80
CA CYS A 176 -2.29 5.35 2.60
C CYS A 176 -3.05 5.40 3.93
N SER A 177 -3.97 4.47 4.18
CA SER A 177 -4.76 4.39 5.41
C SER A 177 -4.17 3.46 6.49
N GLY A 178 -3.06 2.76 6.21
CA GLY A 178 -2.39 1.89 7.20
C GLY A 178 -2.93 0.45 7.24
N LEU A 179 -3.84 0.09 6.33
CA LEU A 179 -4.49 -1.23 6.26
C LEU A 179 -3.59 -2.37 5.74
N PHE A 180 -2.29 -2.11 5.54
CA PHE A 180 -1.28 -3.14 5.23
C PHE A 180 -0.72 -3.81 6.48
N SER A 181 -0.89 -3.19 7.65
CA SER A 181 -0.57 -3.78 8.95
C SER A 181 -1.71 -4.74 9.30
N SER A 182 -1.39 -6.00 9.62
CA SER A 182 -2.40 -6.94 10.11
C SER A 182 -3.19 -6.32 11.27
N LEU A 183 -4.52 -6.30 11.16
CA LEU A 183 -5.39 -5.85 12.26
C LEU A 183 -5.44 -6.87 13.42
N LYS A 184 -4.78 -8.02 13.28
CA LYS A 184 -4.68 -8.99 14.37
C LYS A 184 -3.83 -8.38 15.51
N PRO A 185 -4.33 -8.39 16.75
CA PRO A 185 -3.54 -8.04 17.91
C PRO A 185 -2.22 -8.81 17.93
N VAL A 186 -1.12 -8.11 18.17
CA VAL A 186 0.17 -8.75 18.45
C VAL A 186 0.02 -9.47 19.79
N ALA A 187 0.54 -10.70 19.90
CA ALA A 187 0.55 -11.42 21.16
C ALA A 187 1.25 -10.56 22.23
N ARG A 188 0.65 -10.52 23.42
CA ARG A 188 1.23 -9.84 24.59
C ARG A 188 2.64 -10.40 24.84
N PRO A 189 3.67 -9.56 25.03
CA PRO A 189 5.01 -10.04 25.36
C PRO A 189 5.03 -10.82 26.68
N ASP A 190 5.80 -11.90 26.75
CA ASP A 190 5.82 -12.84 27.89
C ASP A 190 6.24 -12.18 29.22
N HIS A 191 6.90 -11.03 29.18
CA HIS A 191 7.38 -10.28 30.35
C HIS A 191 6.35 -9.29 30.91
N ILE A 192 5.17 -9.14 30.29
CA ILE A 192 4.13 -8.18 30.71
C ILE A 192 2.88 -8.93 31.19
N GLY A 193 2.92 -9.41 32.43
CA GLY A 193 1.76 -10.04 33.09
C GLY A 193 2.17 -10.94 34.25
N PRO A 194 1.21 -11.38 35.08
CA PRO A 194 1.47 -12.44 36.05
C PRO A 194 1.91 -13.71 35.32
N GLU A 195 2.86 -14.42 35.91
CA GLU A 195 3.46 -15.65 35.37
C GLU A 195 2.36 -16.65 34.99
N PRO A 196 2.43 -17.29 33.81
CA PRO A 196 1.39 -18.21 33.37
C PRO A 196 1.27 -19.38 34.35
N GLN A 197 0.17 -19.42 35.10
CA GLN A 197 -0.13 -20.52 35.99
C GLN A 197 -0.36 -21.79 35.16
N SER A 198 0.43 -22.83 35.43
CA SER A 198 0.18 -24.15 34.84
C SER A 198 -1.22 -24.61 35.22
N PRO A 199 -1.99 -25.20 34.29
CA PRO A 199 -3.33 -25.66 34.61
C PRO A 199 -3.25 -26.66 35.78
N ALA A 200 -3.99 -26.35 36.84
CA ALA A 200 -4.08 -27.23 38.01
C ALA A 200 -4.50 -28.63 37.56
N THR A 201 -3.80 -29.64 38.07
CA THR A 201 -4.10 -31.04 37.83
C THR A 201 -5.59 -31.28 38.08
N ARG A 202 -6.28 -31.83 37.08
CA ARG A 202 -7.71 -32.16 37.19
C ARG A 202 -7.91 -32.98 38.46
N PRO A 203 -8.83 -32.61 39.37
CA PRO A 203 -9.10 -33.40 40.55
C PRO A 203 -9.45 -34.84 40.15
N GLU A 204 -8.82 -35.80 40.82
CA GLU A 204 -9.05 -37.22 40.61
C GLU A 204 -10.54 -37.52 40.83
N MET A 205 -11.18 -38.21 39.88
CA MET A 205 -12.60 -38.53 40.01
C MET A 205 -12.79 -39.45 41.23
N ILE A 206 -13.55 -38.97 42.21
CA ILE A 206 -13.96 -39.77 43.38
C ILE A 206 -14.63 -41.05 42.87
N ALA A 207 -14.03 -42.20 43.18
CA ALA A 207 -14.56 -43.51 42.82
C ALA A 207 -15.99 -43.66 43.38
N LYS A 208 -16.92 -44.03 42.49
CA LYS A 208 -18.31 -44.32 42.85
C LYS A 208 -18.36 -45.52 43.81
N LYS A 209 -18.82 -45.32 45.04
CA LYS A 209 -19.05 -46.40 46.01
C LYS A 209 -20.02 -47.45 45.44
N PRO A 210 -19.79 -48.76 45.65
CA PRO A 210 -20.77 -49.79 45.32
C PRO A 210 -22.01 -49.64 46.21
N GLY A 211 -23.18 -49.88 45.62
CA GLY A 211 -24.49 -49.41 46.11
C GLY A 211 -25.09 -50.13 47.31
N LEU A 212 -26.30 -49.69 47.65
CA LEU A 212 -27.24 -50.38 48.53
C LEU A 212 -28.60 -50.46 47.82
N ASN A 213 -29.10 -51.69 47.69
CA ASN A 213 -30.40 -52.02 47.14
C ASN A 213 -31.53 -51.65 48.11
N ALA A 214 -32.70 -51.32 47.54
CA ALA A 214 -33.88 -50.81 48.22
C ALA A 214 -34.73 -51.87 48.95
N ALA A 215 -34.13 -52.68 49.81
CA ALA A 215 -34.87 -53.68 50.58
C ALA A 215 -34.22 -53.97 51.94
N GLU A 216 -34.23 -53.00 52.87
CA GLU A 216 -34.09 -53.24 54.32
C GLU A 216 -34.26 -51.95 55.13
N ILE A 217 -35.47 -51.37 55.17
CA ILE A 217 -35.85 -50.44 56.24
C ILE A 217 -37.32 -50.70 56.61
N ILE A 218 -37.58 -51.80 57.32
CA ILE A 218 -38.76 -51.97 58.16
C ILE A 218 -38.28 -52.57 59.49
N SER A 219 -38.80 -52.01 60.59
CA SER A 219 -38.75 -52.51 61.97
C SER A 219 -37.62 -51.96 62.85
N THR A 220 -37.94 -50.93 63.62
CA THR A 220 -37.97 -51.05 65.09
C THR A 220 -38.80 -49.91 65.68
N GLN A 221 -39.82 -50.31 66.44
CA GLN A 221 -40.71 -49.47 67.20
C GLN A 221 -40.03 -48.88 68.45
N SER A 222 -40.69 -47.86 69.00
CA SER A 222 -41.03 -47.75 70.43
C SER A 222 -39.99 -47.28 71.45
N HIS A 223 -40.21 -46.06 71.97
CA HIS A 223 -40.51 -45.69 73.39
C HIS A 223 -39.86 -44.34 73.77
N ALA A 224 -40.67 -43.29 73.99
CA ALA A 224 -41.14 -42.77 75.30
C ALA A 224 -40.41 -41.44 75.64
N ARG A 225 -41.13 -40.32 75.53
CA ARG A 225 -41.57 -39.45 76.65
C ARG A 225 -40.43 -38.94 77.55
N PHE A 226 -40.16 -37.64 77.48
CA PHE A 226 -40.65 -36.62 78.44
C PHE A 226 -40.86 -35.31 77.69
#